data_AF-A0A2S9FUL0-F1
#
_entry.id   AF-A0A2S9FUL0-F1
#
_cell.length_a   1.000
_cell.length_b   1.000
_cell.length_c   1.000
_cell.angle_alpha   90.00
_cell.angle_beta   90.00
_cell.angle_gamma   90.00
#
_symmetry.space_group_name_H-M   'P 1'
#
loop_
_entity.id
_entity.type
_entity.pdbx_description
1 polymer ?
#
loop_
_entity_poly.entity_id
_entity_poly.type
_entity_poly.pdbx_seq_one_letter_code
_entity_poly.pdbx_strand_id
1 'polypeptide(L)'
;QMSGCTFSPGESVIVNYAAANRDEDEFPDAGRCILDRRDNRHLGFGAGVHRCLGSNLARLEFQVGLERVLTRIPDFALARDEVARFH
;
A
#
# COMPACT_ATOMS: atom_id res chain seq x y z
N GLN A 1 24.22 -3.42 -13.21
CA GLN A 1 24.21 -2.10 -12.56
C GLN A 1 22.77 -1.58 -12.50
N MET A 2 22.35 -0.98 -11.39
CA MET A 2 21.06 -0.29 -11.22
C MET A 2 21.27 0.89 -10.28
N SER A 3 20.87 2.09 -10.69
CA SER A 3 21.03 3.33 -9.88
C SER A 3 22.43 3.51 -9.28
N GLY A 4 23.48 3.19 -10.05
CA GLY A 4 24.89 3.27 -9.61
C GLY A 4 25.39 2.07 -8.79
N CYS A 5 24.53 1.13 -8.40
CA CYS A 5 24.91 -0.09 -7.70
C CYS A 5 25.24 -1.22 -8.68
N THR A 6 26.36 -1.91 -8.48
CA THR A 6 26.73 -3.11 -9.25
C THR A 6 26.35 -4.36 -8.46
N PHE A 7 25.85 -5.39 -9.15
CA PHE A 7 25.46 -6.66 -8.55
C PHE A 7 26.21 -7.81 -9.20
N SER A 8 26.45 -8.86 -8.43
CA SER A 8 27.07 -10.11 -8.86
C SER A 8 26.03 -11.22 -9.05
N PRO A 9 26.27 -12.21 -9.92
CA PRO A 9 25.38 -13.36 -10.05
C PRO A 9 25.15 -14.08 -8.71
N GLY A 10 23.89 -14.34 -8.39
CA GLY A 10 23.48 -14.99 -7.13
C GLY A 10 23.18 -14.02 -5.97
N GLU A 11 23.44 -12.72 -6.12
CA GLU A 11 23.03 -11.73 -5.13
C GLU A 11 21.51 -11.54 -5.11
N SER A 12 20.98 -11.37 -3.89
CA SER A 12 19.56 -11.08 -3.68
C SER A 12 19.31 -9.59 -3.64
N VAL A 13 18.18 -9.17 -4.20
CA VAL A 13 17.71 -7.78 -4.16
C VAL A 13 16.34 -7.74 -3.50
N ILE A 14 16.19 -6.87 -2.50
CA ILE A 14 14.90 -6.60 -1.88
C ILE A 14 14.30 -5.37 -2.56
N VAL A 15 13.11 -5.55 -3.14
CA VAL A 15 12.32 -4.44 -3.70
C VAL A 15 11.31 -4.00 -2.66
N ASN A 16 11.51 -2.81 -2.10
CA ASN A 16 10.60 -2.25 -1.10
C ASN A 16 9.45 -1.47 -1.77
N TYR A 17 8.34 -2.16 -2.07
CA TYR A 17 7.15 -1.53 -2.64
C TYR A 17 6.52 -0.47 -1.74
N ALA A 18 6.67 -0.59 -0.41
CA ALA A 18 6.13 0.40 0.52
C ALA A 18 6.89 1.73 0.47
N ALA A 19 8.20 1.69 0.21
CA ALA A 19 9.00 2.88 -0.05
C ALA A 19 8.64 3.50 -1.42
N ALA A 20 8.52 2.68 -2.47
CA ALA A 20 8.11 3.16 -3.80
C ALA A 20 6.72 3.84 -3.78
N ASN A 21 5.77 3.32 -2.99
CA ASN A 21 4.45 3.95 -2.83
C ASN A 21 4.45 5.25 -2.01
N ARG A 22 5.62 5.63 -1.47
CA ARG A 22 5.85 6.89 -0.75
C ARG A 22 6.90 7.78 -1.41
N ASP A 23 7.31 7.44 -2.63
CA ASP A 23 8.24 8.26 -3.39
C ASP A 23 7.55 9.57 -3.80
N GLU A 24 8.12 10.71 -3.40
CA GLU A 24 7.55 12.04 -3.68
C GLU A 24 7.68 12.44 -5.15
N ASP A 25 8.63 11.83 -5.88
CA ASP A 25 8.77 12.06 -7.33
C ASP A 25 7.61 11.44 -8.12
N GLU A 26 7.01 10.37 -7.60
CA GLU A 26 5.85 9.69 -8.21
C GLU A 26 4.51 10.08 -7.56
N PHE A 27 4.52 10.36 -6.26
CA PHE A 27 3.34 10.69 -5.48
C PHE A 27 3.57 12.00 -4.72
N PRO A 28 3.21 13.16 -5.28
CA PRO A 28 3.26 14.44 -4.54
C PRO A 28 2.45 14.32 -3.25
N ASP A 29 2.96 14.88 -2.14
CA ASP A 29 2.38 14.70 -0.80
C ASP A 29 2.26 13.22 -0.36
N ALA A 30 3.25 12.37 -0.65
CA ALA A 30 3.19 10.92 -0.44
C ALA A 30 2.97 10.49 1.02
N GLY A 31 3.33 11.36 1.98
CA GLY A 31 3.10 11.15 3.42
C GLY A 31 1.64 11.35 3.87
N ARG A 32 0.78 11.93 3.02
CA ARG A 32 -0.61 12.25 3.36
C ARG A 32 -1.57 11.17 2.82
N CYS A 33 -2.61 10.88 3.59
CA CYS A 33 -3.74 10.08 3.11
C CYS A 33 -4.67 10.96 2.26
N ILE A 34 -4.58 10.83 0.93
CA ILE A 34 -5.39 11.56 -0.04
C ILE A 34 -6.30 10.56 -0.75
N LEU A 35 -7.57 10.50 -0.32
CA LEU A 35 -8.51 9.46 -0.76
C LEU A 35 -8.94 9.62 -2.24
N ASP A 36 -8.91 10.83 -2.77
CA ASP A 36 -9.34 11.20 -4.12
C ASP A 36 -8.17 11.40 -5.10
N ARG A 37 -6.96 10.91 -4.77
CA ARG A 37 -5.80 10.92 -5.67
C ARG A 37 -6.13 10.17 -6.97
N ARG A 38 -6.11 10.88 -8.11
CA ARG A 38 -6.44 10.31 -9.43
C ARG A 38 -5.32 9.45 -10.01
N ASP A 39 -4.09 9.96 -9.98
CA ASP A 39 -2.91 9.23 -10.46
C ASP A 39 -2.32 8.40 -9.31
N ASN A 40 -2.78 7.15 -9.19
CA ASN A 40 -2.42 6.27 -8.08
C ASN A 40 -1.87 4.91 -8.56
N ARG A 41 -0.70 4.94 -9.21
CA ARG A 41 -0.03 3.75 -9.76
C ARG A 41 0.74 2.96 -8.71
N HIS A 42 0.11 2.70 -7.56
CA HIS A 42 0.74 2.03 -6.43
C HIS A 42 1.09 0.56 -6.73
N LEU A 43 2.16 0.08 -6.09
CA LEU A 43 2.69 -1.28 -6.16
C LEU A 43 2.23 -2.16 -4.99
N GLY A 44 1.12 -1.80 -4.33
CA GLY A 44 0.60 -2.54 -3.15
C GLY A 44 0.22 -3.99 -3.42
N PHE A 45 0.02 -4.36 -4.69
CA PHE A 45 -0.25 -5.74 -5.14
C PHE A 45 0.93 -6.34 -5.94
N GLY A 46 2.12 -5.74 -5.83
CA GLY A 46 3.29 -6.08 -6.65
C GLY A 46 3.14 -5.69 -8.12
N ALA A 47 4.08 -6.13 -8.95
CA ALA A 47 4.12 -5.87 -10.39
C ALA A 47 4.69 -7.08 -11.16
N GLY A 48 4.55 -7.04 -12.49
CA GLY A 48 5.08 -8.06 -13.39
C GLY A 48 4.32 -9.39 -13.34
N VAL A 49 5.01 -10.46 -13.73
CA VAL A 49 4.42 -11.81 -13.88
C VAL A 49 3.93 -12.43 -12.57
N HIS A 50 4.38 -11.89 -11.43
CA HIS A 50 3.98 -12.30 -10.08
C HIS A 50 3.03 -11.32 -9.41
N ARG A 51 2.43 -10.38 -10.17
CA ARG A 51 1.41 -9.47 -9.62
C ARG A 51 0.29 -10.28 -8.97
N CYS A 52 -0.15 -9.83 -7.80
CA CYS A 52 -1.13 -10.55 -6.97
C CYS A 52 -2.37 -10.98 -7.77
N LEU A 53 -2.58 -12.30 -7.84
CA LEU A 53 -3.75 -12.91 -8.48
C LEU A 53 -5.05 -12.54 -7.75
N GLY A 54 -5.01 -12.46 -6.42
CA GLY A 54 -6.15 -12.13 -5.57
C GLY A 54 -6.53 -10.65 -5.52
N SER A 55 -5.84 -9.77 -6.25
CA SER A 55 -6.01 -8.32 -6.09
C SER A 55 -7.44 -7.81 -6.36
N ASN A 56 -8.22 -8.50 -7.19
CA ASN A 56 -9.61 -8.14 -7.44
C ASN A 56 -10.52 -8.56 -6.27
N LEU A 57 -10.30 -9.75 -5.73
CA LEU A 57 -11.03 -10.22 -4.54
C LEU A 57 -10.74 -9.33 -3.34
N ALA A 58 -9.47 -9.03 -3.08
CA ALA A 58 -9.08 -8.17 -1.95
C ALA A 58 -9.73 -6.78 -2.02
N ARG A 59 -9.87 -6.20 -3.23
CA ARG A 59 -10.56 -4.92 -3.42
C ARG A 59 -12.06 -5.03 -3.15
N LEU A 60 -12.70 -6.10 -3.62
CA LEU A 60 -14.11 -6.36 -3.34
C LEU A 60 -14.36 -6.51 -1.84
N GLU A 61 -13.55 -7.32 -1.16
CA GLU A 61 -13.63 -7.54 0.28
C GLU A 61 -13.42 -6.24 1.06
N PHE A 62 -12.43 -5.43 0.66
CA PHE A 62 -12.20 -4.12 1.28
C PHE A 62 -13.39 -3.17 1.09
N GLN A 63 -13.93 -3.08 -0.12
CA GLN A 63 -15.09 -2.23 -0.41
C GLN A 63 -16.30 -2.64 0.44
N VAL A 64 -16.65 -3.93 0.42
CA VAL A 64 -17.77 -4.46 1.21
C VAL A 64 -17.52 -4.26 2.70
N GLY A 65 -16.33 -4.59 3.20
CA GLY A 65 -15.98 -4.43 4.61
C GLY A 65 -16.13 -2.97 5.06
N LEU A 66 -15.57 -2.02 4.29
CA LEU A 66 -15.64 -0.60 4.59
C LEU A 66 -17.09 -0.09 4.59
N GLU A 67 -17.87 -0.40 3.55
CA GLU A 67 -19.28 0.00 3.45
C GLU A 67 -20.10 -0.53 4.65
N ARG A 68 -19.92 -1.80 5.02
CA ARG A 68 -20.67 -2.43 6.11
C ARG A 68 -20.32 -1.87 7.48
N VAL A 69 -19.03 -1.64 7.74
CA VAL A 69 -18.57 -1.02 8.99
C VAL A 69 -19.13 0.39 9.11
N LEU A 70 -18.93 1.23 8.11
CA LEU A 70 -19.39 2.62 8.14
C LEU A 70 -20.91 2.75 8.20
N THR A 71 -21.66 1.81 7.63
CA THR A 71 -23.13 1.80 7.72
C THR A 71 -23.62 1.42 9.13
N ARG A 72 -22.97 0.46 9.80
CA ARG A 72 -23.48 -0.11 11.05
C ARG A 72 -22.90 0.54 12.31
N ILE A 73 -21.65 1.01 12.22
CA ILE A 73 -20.84 1.58 13.30
C ILE A 73 -20.10 2.81 12.72
N PRO A 74 -20.81 3.91 12.42
CA PRO A 74 -20.23 5.08 11.75
C PRO A 74 -19.26 5.88 12.62
N ASP A 75 -19.35 5.76 13.94
CA ASP A 75 -18.74 6.65 14.94
C ASP A 75 -17.77 5.91 15.88
N PHE A 76 -16.98 4.99 15.34
CA PHE A 76 -15.96 4.28 16.11
C PHE A 76 -14.69 5.11 16.30
N ALA A 77 -14.00 4.85 17.40
CA ALA A 77 -12.68 5.40 17.70
C ALA A 77 -11.80 4.32 18.32
N LEU A 78 -10.48 4.54 18.33
CA LEU A 78 -9.58 3.75 19.15
C LEU A 78 -9.98 3.89 20.63
N ALA A 79 -9.76 2.83 21.41
CA ALA A 79 -9.94 2.90 22.85
C ALA A 79 -9.04 3.99 23.45
N ARG A 80 -9.49 4.59 24.55
CA ARG A 80 -8.77 5.68 25.20
C ARG A 80 -7.37 5.23 25.58
N ASP A 81 -6.38 6.08 25.31
CA ASP A 81 -4.97 5.88 25.64
C ASP A 81 -4.28 4.68 24.92
N GLU A 82 -4.97 4.05 23.97
CA GLU A 82 -4.40 3.01 23.11
C GLU A 82 -3.74 3.60 21.85
N VAL A 83 -2.64 2.98 21.42
CA VAL A 83 -1.94 3.32 20.18
C VAL A 83 -1.94 2.12 19.23
N ALA A 84 -2.13 2.38 17.94
CA ALA A 84 -2.02 1.33 16.93
C ALA A 84 -0.57 0.78 16.92
N ARG A 85 -0.43 -0.51 17.20
CA ARG A 85 0.85 -1.24 17.13
C ARG A 85 0.87 -2.08 15.87
N PHE A 86 1.91 -1.90 15.07
CA PHE A 86 2.17 -2.74 13.89
C PHE A 86 3.14 -3.85 14.31
N HIS A 87 2.85 -5.08 13.88
CA HIS A 87 3.70 -6.25 14.11
C HIS A 87 4.86 -6.30 13.11
#